data_AF-A0A7W9YLN6-F1
#
_entry.id   AF-A0A7W9YLN6-F1
#
_cell.length_a   1.000
_cell.length_b   1.000
_cell.length_c   1.000
_cell.angle_alpha   90.00
_cell.angle_beta   90.00
_cell.angle_gamma   90.00
#
_symmetry.space_group_name_H-M   'P 1'
#
loop_
_entity.id
_entity.type
_entity.pdbx_description
1 polymer ?
#
loop_
_entity_poly.entity_id
_entity_poly.type
_entity_poly.pdbx_seq_one_letter_code
_entity_poly.pdbx_strand_id
1 'polypeptide(L)'
;MNLLHFVLIFDLDVLMGYAVTALLVAWLLNRSQGVCDAVMWAAGALHLAVIAASTLDLRMFPGADPARMGAREDGLLPAGGEGTGFSSFADSYWDMVYDRFHHLLQLRWGDEPWQMFPMTVFLFLLGVRMYRAGVFADDAKGRRIRRHLLVWGVGLGLPLAVFTELSTMDDLAMIHRYGVSAILALGYIGLAGLVLDRVRRPGPMTIGLTSLGQVALTGYVAQNLLGSVLIPALGLEALMLDAFGPWGGLGLGVAVCALLMGGSYLWLLRFSHGPAELAQKWALSKIPDRPAQGKGNPENESPAPAPRA
;
A
#
# COMPACT_ATOMS: atom_id res chain seq x y z
N MET A 1 13.81 -5.50 18.00
CA MET A 1 12.34 -5.51 17.88
C MET A 1 11.85 -6.05 16.53
N ASN A 2 12.56 -5.84 15.41
CA ASN A 2 12.15 -6.40 14.10
C ASN A 2 12.09 -7.95 14.06
N LEU A 3 13.00 -8.68 14.71
CA LEU A 3 13.01 -10.16 14.65
C LEU A 3 11.81 -10.83 15.37
N LEU A 4 11.34 -10.26 16.49
CA LEU A 4 10.18 -10.80 17.22
C LEU A 4 8.87 -10.49 16.52
N HIS A 5 8.75 -9.30 15.91
CA HIS A 5 7.59 -8.95 15.07
C HIS A 5 7.55 -9.79 13.79
N PHE A 6 8.71 -10.03 13.20
CA PHE A 6 8.90 -10.86 12.00
C PHE A 6 8.51 -12.32 12.21
N VAL A 7 8.92 -12.92 13.35
CA VAL A 7 8.59 -14.33 13.62
C VAL A 7 7.14 -14.47 14.09
N LEU A 8 6.65 -13.58 14.96
CA LEU A 8 5.33 -13.77 15.58
C LEU A 8 4.19 -13.13 14.78
N ILE A 9 4.38 -12.02 14.07
CA ILE A 9 3.23 -11.24 13.58
C ILE A 9 3.14 -11.22 12.05
N PHE A 10 4.24 -11.41 11.29
CA PHE A 10 4.22 -10.98 9.89
C PHE A 10 4.98 -11.86 8.89
N ASP A 11 4.36 -12.10 7.74
CA ASP A 11 4.99 -12.51 6.48
C ASP A 11 5.23 -11.22 5.69
N LEU A 12 6.49 -10.87 5.42
CA LEU A 12 6.94 -9.68 4.67
C LEU A 12 6.81 -8.31 5.37
N ASP A 13 7.94 -7.74 5.75
CA ASP A 13 8.08 -6.34 6.16
C ASP A 13 7.81 -5.38 4.97
N VAL A 14 6.57 -5.36 4.48
CA VAL A 14 6.01 -4.41 3.52
C VAL A 14 6.27 -2.99 4.00
N LEU A 15 6.27 -2.78 5.33
CA LEU A 15 6.62 -1.51 5.95
C LEU A 15 8.10 -1.14 5.74
N MET A 16 9.06 -2.06 5.81
CA MET A 16 10.47 -1.82 5.47
C MET A 16 10.64 -1.60 3.97
N GLY A 17 9.95 -2.38 3.11
CA GLY A 17 9.94 -2.14 1.66
C GLY A 17 9.44 -0.73 1.32
N TYR A 18 8.33 -0.32 1.94
CA TYR A 18 7.78 1.02 1.83
C TYR A 18 8.64 2.08 2.50
N ALA A 19 9.29 1.80 3.64
CA ALA A 19 10.16 2.75 4.31
C ALA A 19 11.43 3.02 3.51
N VAL A 20 12.06 1.97 2.96
CA VAL A 20 13.20 2.10 2.04
C VAL A 20 12.79 2.88 0.80
N THR A 21 11.63 2.56 0.22
CA THR A 21 11.10 3.29 -0.93
C THR A 21 10.81 4.75 -0.58
N ALA A 22 10.19 5.02 0.57
CA ALA A 22 9.88 6.37 1.03
C ALA A 22 11.16 7.19 1.29
N LEU A 23 12.22 6.59 1.85
CA LEU A 23 13.52 7.24 2.02
C LEU A 23 14.17 7.57 0.66
N LEU A 24 14.14 6.62 -0.28
CA LEU A 24 14.63 6.83 -1.65
C LEU A 24 13.85 7.97 -2.32
N VAL A 25 12.52 7.94 -2.26
CA VAL A 25 11.64 8.95 -2.83
C VAL A 25 11.89 10.30 -2.16
N ALA A 26 11.97 10.37 -0.83
CA ALA A 26 12.26 11.61 -0.10
C ALA A 26 13.61 12.22 -0.53
N TRP A 27 14.64 11.40 -0.72
CA TRP A 27 15.91 11.85 -1.29
C TRP A 27 15.76 12.33 -2.74
N LEU A 28 14.98 11.62 -3.55
CA LEU A 28 14.74 11.97 -4.95
C LEU A 28 13.97 13.28 -5.12
N LEU A 29 13.07 13.59 -4.19
CA LEU A 29 12.30 14.85 -4.20
C LEU A 29 13.18 16.09 -3.98
N ASN A 30 14.42 15.92 -3.50
CA ASN A 30 15.43 16.99 -3.44
C ASN A 30 16.21 17.15 -4.76
N ARG A 31 15.90 16.36 -5.80
CA ARG A 31 16.47 16.46 -7.15
C ARG A 31 15.56 17.26 -8.07
N SER A 32 16.04 17.50 -9.30
CA SER A 32 15.24 18.21 -10.31
C SER A 32 14.01 17.39 -10.72
N GLN A 33 12.98 18.08 -11.22
CA GLN A 33 11.77 17.42 -11.73
C GLN A 33 12.08 16.41 -12.84
N GLY A 34 13.04 16.72 -13.72
CA GLY A 34 13.46 15.81 -14.78
C GLY A 34 14.05 14.50 -14.26
N VAL A 35 14.80 14.54 -13.15
CA VAL A 35 15.33 13.31 -12.51
C VAL A 35 14.20 12.50 -11.88
N CYS A 36 13.25 13.15 -11.19
CA CYS A 36 12.07 12.47 -10.64
C CYS A 36 11.25 11.77 -11.73
N ASP A 37 10.98 12.47 -12.84
CA ASP A 37 10.20 11.94 -13.95
C ASP A 37 10.94 10.80 -14.65
N ALA A 38 12.25 10.92 -14.89
CA ALA A 38 13.05 9.86 -15.49
C ALA A 38 13.05 8.59 -14.62
N VAL A 39 13.26 8.72 -13.30
CA VAL A 39 13.23 7.58 -12.37
C VAL A 39 11.84 6.98 -12.28
N MET A 40 10.78 7.79 -12.25
CA MET A 40 9.39 7.30 -12.27
C MET A 40 9.16 6.43 -13.51
N TRP A 41 9.45 6.94 -14.71
CA TRP A 41 9.24 6.18 -15.95
C TRP A 41 10.15 4.95 -16.05
N ALA A 42 11.40 5.03 -15.58
CA ALA A 42 12.30 3.88 -15.53
C ALA A 42 11.78 2.79 -14.58
N ALA A 43 11.28 3.16 -13.40
CA ALA A 43 10.69 2.22 -12.45
C ALA A 43 9.41 1.56 -13.01
N GLY A 44 8.56 2.33 -13.69
CA GLY A 44 7.38 1.80 -14.39
C GLY A 44 7.76 0.84 -15.53
N ALA A 45 8.77 1.18 -16.33
CA ALA A 45 9.26 0.30 -17.40
C ALA A 45 9.88 -0.99 -16.84
N LEU A 46 10.66 -0.88 -15.76
CA LEU A 46 11.22 -2.03 -15.07
C LEU A 46 10.12 -2.94 -14.51
N HIS A 47 9.09 -2.38 -13.88
CA HIS A 47 7.92 -3.13 -13.39
C HIS A 47 7.23 -3.91 -14.51
N LEU A 48 6.99 -3.27 -15.66
CA LEU A 48 6.37 -3.94 -16.82
C LEU A 48 7.28 -5.03 -17.39
N ALA A 49 8.60 -4.81 -17.42
CA ALA A 49 9.56 -5.83 -17.85
C ALA A 49 9.57 -7.04 -16.90
N VAL A 50 9.49 -6.78 -15.59
CA VAL A 50 9.36 -7.83 -14.56
C VAL A 50 8.07 -8.62 -14.76
N ILE A 51 6.92 -7.95 -14.88
CA ILE A 51 5.64 -8.65 -15.12
C ILE A 51 5.71 -9.49 -16.39
N ALA A 52 6.28 -8.96 -17.48
CA ALA A 52 6.41 -9.68 -18.73
C ALA A 52 7.34 -10.91 -18.59
N ALA A 53 8.44 -10.79 -17.84
CA ALA A 53 9.34 -11.90 -17.54
C ALA A 53 8.63 -12.96 -16.68
N SER A 54 7.95 -12.57 -15.60
CA SER A 54 7.19 -13.50 -14.75
C SER A 54 6.06 -14.18 -15.52
N THR A 55 5.42 -13.47 -16.44
CA THR A 55 4.39 -14.03 -17.34
C THR A 55 4.99 -15.07 -18.30
N LEU A 56 6.19 -14.81 -18.82
CA LEU A 56 6.89 -15.75 -19.70
C LEU A 56 7.39 -16.98 -18.93
N ASP A 57 7.86 -16.79 -17.70
CA ASP A 57 8.30 -17.88 -16.83
C ASP A 57 7.15 -18.84 -16.52
N LEU A 58 5.97 -18.30 -16.18
CA LEU A 58 4.75 -19.08 -15.97
C LEU A 58 4.34 -19.91 -17.19
N ARG A 59 4.53 -19.35 -18.40
CA ARG A 59 4.28 -20.04 -19.67
C ARG A 59 5.26 -21.18 -19.94
N MET A 60 6.52 -20.98 -19.56
CA MET A 60 7.61 -21.94 -19.81
C MET A 60 7.61 -23.07 -18.77
N PHE A 61 7.11 -22.81 -17.57
CA PHE A 61 7.03 -23.75 -16.46
C PHE A 61 5.60 -23.84 -15.90
N PRO A 62 4.64 -24.43 -16.65
CA PRO A 62 3.27 -24.58 -16.19
C PRO A 62 3.21 -25.51 -14.97
N GLY A 63 2.93 -24.94 -13.80
CA GLY A 63 2.92 -25.65 -12.52
C GLY A 63 2.80 -24.73 -11.29
N ALA A 64 3.11 -23.45 -11.44
CA ALA A 64 2.77 -22.43 -10.44
C ALA A 64 1.34 -21.92 -10.69
N ASP A 65 0.48 -21.94 -9.66
CA ASP A 65 -0.88 -21.41 -9.74
C ASP A 65 -0.86 -19.90 -9.43
N PRO A 66 -1.10 -19.02 -10.41
CA PRO A 66 -0.98 -17.57 -10.23
C PRO A 66 -2.13 -16.96 -9.41
N ALA A 67 -3.30 -17.61 -9.35
CA ALA A 67 -4.44 -17.14 -8.56
C ALA A 67 -4.17 -17.25 -7.05
N ARG A 68 -3.37 -18.24 -6.64
CA ARG A 68 -3.04 -18.50 -5.23
C ARG A 68 -1.98 -17.57 -4.65
N MET A 69 -1.16 -16.94 -5.49
CA MET A 69 -0.23 -15.90 -5.05
C MET A 69 -0.99 -14.57 -4.79
N GLY A 70 -2.11 -14.33 -5.49
CA GLY A 70 -3.02 -13.17 -5.39
C GLY A 70 -3.65 -13.00 -4.01
N ALA A 71 -4.29 -14.07 -3.57
CA ALA A 71 -4.99 -14.15 -2.30
C ALA A 71 -4.11 -13.89 -1.07
N ARG A 72 -2.79 -14.17 -1.16
CA ARG A 72 -1.84 -14.01 -0.05
C ARG A 72 -1.47 -12.57 0.27
N GLU A 73 -1.36 -11.70 -0.74
CA GLU A 73 -0.91 -10.30 -0.52
C GLU A 73 -2.07 -9.32 -0.30
N ASP A 74 -3.25 -9.59 -0.86
CA ASP A 74 -4.41 -8.67 -0.73
C ASP A 74 -5.04 -8.69 0.68
N GLY A 75 -4.62 -9.61 1.56
CA GLY A 75 -5.07 -9.69 2.96
C GLY A 75 -6.58 -9.88 3.16
N LEU A 76 -7.34 -10.05 2.06
CA LEU A 76 -8.79 -10.23 2.03
C LEU A 76 -9.20 -11.70 2.15
N LEU A 77 -8.26 -12.62 1.92
CA LEU A 77 -8.37 -14.03 2.29
C LEU A 77 -7.21 -14.31 3.24
N PRO A 78 -7.46 -14.93 4.40
CA PRO A 78 -6.35 -15.37 5.21
C PRO A 78 -5.59 -16.49 4.48
N ALA A 79 -4.37 -16.71 4.92
CA ALA A 79 -3.43 -17.68 4.37
C ALA A 79 -3.88 -19.17 4.49
N GLY A 80 -5.17 -19.43 4.71
CA GLY A 80 -5.79 -20.75 4.92
C GLY A 80 -6.55 -21.32 3.72
N GLY A 81 -6.23 -20.90 2.48
CA GLY A 81 -6.83 -21.45 1.26
C GLY A 81 -5.92 -22.45 0.55
N GLU A 82 -6.34 -23.72 0.52
CA GLU A 82 -5.65 -24.88 -0.04
C GLU A 82 -4.98 -24.64 -1.43
N GLY A 83 -3.66 -24.86 -1.50
CA GLY A 83 -3.05 -25.43 -2.71
C GLY A 83 -1.88 -24.71 -3.39
N THR A 84 -0.97 -24.04 -2.69
CA THR A 84 0.44 -24.06 -3.13
C THR A 84 1.26 -24.77 -2.06
N GLY A 85 2.22 -25.59 -2.50
CA GLY A 85 3.02 -26.55 -1.70
C GLY A 85 3.89 -25.96 -0.58
N PHE A 86 3.55 -24.77 -0.08
CA PHE A 86 4.09 -24.13 1.11
C PHE A 86 3.05 -23.95 2.23
N SER A 87 1.84 -24.49 2.06
CA SER A 87 0.74 -24.39 3.05
C SER A 87 0.09 -25.73 3.42
N SER A 88 0.60 -26.86 2.92
CA SER A 88 0.06 -28.19 3.26
C SER A 88 0.37 -28.67 4.69
N PHE A 89 0.94 -27.81 5.55
CA PHE A 89 1.29 -28.15 6.93
C PHE A 89 0.72 -27.19 7.99
N ALA A 90 -0.07 -26.17 7.62
CA ALA A 90 -0.48 -25.15 8.57
C ALA A 90 -1.91 -25.36 9.10
N ASP A 91 -2.07 -26.35 9.99
CA ASP A 91 -3.30 -26.53 10.77
C ASP A 91 -3.38 -25.54 11.96
N SER A 92 -2.26 -24.86 12.26
CA SER A 92 -2.11 -23.93 13.39
C SER A 92 -1.29 -22.70 13.01
N TYR A 93 -1.58 -21.57 13.68
CA TYR A 93 -0.77 -20.34 13.61
C TYR A 93 0.73 -20.61 13.88
N TRP A 94 1.06 -21.59 14.73
CA TRP A 94 2.45 -21.95 15.00
C TRP A 94 3.15 -22.63 13.84
N ASP A 95 2.44 -23.36 13.00
CA ASP A 95 2.99 -23.99 11.80
C ASP A 95 3.30 -22.91 10.75
N MET A 96 2.47 -21.87 10.66
CA MET A 96 2.74 -20.69 9.83
C MET A 96 3.99 -19.93 10.31
N VAL A 97 4.18 -19.80 11.62
CA VAL A 97 5.40 -19.20 12.20
C VAL A 97 6.64 -20.07 11.93
N TYR A 98 6.50 -21.39 12.04
CA TYR A 98 7.58 -22.33 11.78
C TYR A 98 8.03 -22.31 10.31
N ASP A 99 7.07 -22.29 9.39
CA ASP A 99 7.34 -22.25 7.95
C ASP A 99 8.05 -20.96 7.55
N ARG A 100 7.59 -19.81 8.07
CA ARG A 100 8.29 -18.53 7.91
C ARG A 100 9.74 -18.67 8.36
N PHE A 101 9.98 -19.17 9.58
CA PHE A 101 11.33 -19.30 10.13
C PHE A 101 12.28 -20.15 9.27
N HIS A 102 11.76 -21.14 8.54
CA HIS A 102 12.58 -22.01 7.69
C HIS A 102 12.84 -21.41 6.31
N HIS A 103 11.95 -20.54 5.83
CA HIS A 103 12.05 -19.92 4.49
C HIS A 103 12.46 -18.44 4.53
N LEU A 104 12.96 -17.98 5.68
CA LEU A 104 13.37 -16.59 5.94
C LEU A 104 14.30 -15.99 4.89
N LEU A 105 15.19 -16.78 4.29
CA LEU A 105 16.13 -16.30 3.28
C LEU A 105 15.50 -16.23 1.88
N GLN A 106 14.64 -17.19 1.53
CA GLN A 106 13.92 -17.21 0.25
C GLN A 106 12.83 -16.13 0.20
N LEU A 107 12.02 -15.98 1.26
CA LEU A 107 11.02 -14.92 1.38
C LEU A 107 11.66 -13.51 1.42
N ARG A 108 12.90 -13.39 1.95
CA ARG A 108 13.58 -12.09 2.10
C ARG A 108 14.38 -11.66 0.87
N TRP A 109 14.88 -12.59 0.06
CA TRP A 109 15.78 -12.28 -1.08
C TRP A 109 15.33 -12.82 -2.43
N GLY A 110 14.43 -13.81 -2.48
CA GLY A 110 14.11 -14.59 -3.68
C GLY A 110 12.92 -14.11 -4.48
N ASP A 111 11.71 -14.10 -3.90
CA ASP A 111 10.49 -14.23 -4.75
C ASP A 111 9.59 -12.98 -4.83
N GLU A 112 9.48 -12.17 -3.78
CA GLU A 112 8.47 -11.07 -3.73
C GLU A 112 9.01 -9.63 -3.63
N PRO A 113 10.09 -9.31 -2.87
CA PRO A 113 10.47 -7.91 -2.65
C PRO A 113 10.96 -7.17 -3.89
N TRP A 114 11.60 -7.87 -4.85
CA TRP A 114 12.16 -7.27 -6.06
C TRP A 114 11.07 -6.92 -7.09
N GLN A 115 9.95 -7.62 -7.08
CA GLN A 115 8.83 -7.41 -8.00
C GLN A 115 8.00 -6.17 -7.58
N MET A 116 7.84 -5.95 -6.28
CA MET A 116 7.05 -4.82 -5.75
C MET A 116 7.82 -3.50 -5.68
N PHE A 117 9.14 -3.55 -5.57
CA PHE A 117 9.94 -2.35 -5.38
C PHE A 117 9.81 -1.32 -6.53
N PRO A 118 9.94 -1.71 -7.82
CA PRO A 118 9.77 -0.77 -8.93
C PRO A 118 8.37 -0.17 -8.99
N MET A 119 7.33 -1.00 -8.77
CA MET A 119 5.94 -0.56 -8.69
C MET A 119 5.75 0.48 -7.59
N THR A 120 6.27 0.20 -6.40
CA THR A 120 6.15 1.08 -5.24
C THR A 120 6.82 2.43 -5.51
N VAL A 121 8.05 2.42 -6.05
CA VAL A 121 8.75 3.67 -6.44
C VAL A 121 7.92 4.46 -7.44
N PHE A 122 7.40 3.80 -8.48
CA PHE A 122 6.54 4.44 -9.48
C PHE A 122 5.29 5.06 -8.83
N LEU A 123 4.55 4.30 -8.00
CA LEU A 123 3.32 4.75 -7.37
C LEU A 123 3.54 5.89 -6.37
N PHE A 124 4.63 5.88 -5.61
CA PHE A 124 4.98 7.01 -4.72
C PHE A 124 5.24 8.28 -5.53
N LEU A 125 6.05 8.21 -6.58
CA LEU A 125 6.34 9.37 -7.43
C LEU A 125 5.10 9.85 -8.19
N LEU A 126 4.28 8.93 -8.67
CA LEU A 126 2.98 9.22 -9.26
C LEU A 126 2.06 9.92 -8.25
N GLY A 127 2.01 9.44 -7.01
CA GLY A 127 1.29 10.05 -5.90
C GLY A 127 1.74 11.50 -5.64
N VAL A 128 3.04 11.74 -5.59
CA VAL A 128 3.59 13.10 -5.45
C VAL A 128 3.22 13.98 -6.65
N ARG A 129 3.27 13.43 -7.87
CA ARG A 129 2.88 14.15 -9.09
C ARG A 129 1.39 14.51 -9.06
N MET A 130 0.53 13.59 -8.63
CA MET A 130 -0.91 13.82 -8.44
C MET A 130 -1.18 14.88 -7.38
N TYR A 131 -0.48 14.81 -6.24
CA TYR A 131 -0.57 15.80 -5.18
C TYR A 131 -0.20 17.21 -5.70
N ARG A 132 0.96 17.34 -6.36
CA ARG A 132 1.41 18.60 -6.96
C ARG A 132 0.50 19.11 -8.08
N ALA A 133 -0.14 18.20 -8.83
CA ALA A 133 -1.09 18.57 -9.87
C ALA A 133 -2.42 19.14 -9.32
N GLY A 134 -2.70 18.94 -8.02
CA GLY A 134 -3.92 19.38 -7.36
C GLY A 134 -5.06 18.37 -7.44
N VAL A 135 -4.78 17.06 -7.59
CA VAL A 135 -5.82 16.02 -7.66
C VAL A 135 -6.77 16.05 -6.46
N PHE A 136 -6.25 16.39 -5.28
CA PHE A 136 -7.01 16.46 -4.02
C PHE A 136 -7.49 17.88 -3.67
N ALA A 137 -7.25 18.87 -4.53
CA ALA A 137 -7.74 20.23 -4.31
C ALA A 137 -9.25 20.32 -4.55
N ASP A 138 -9.93 21.16 -3.77
CA ASP A 138 -11.34 21.51 -3.97
C ASP A 138 -11.49 22.68 -4.94
N ASP A 139 -10.99 22.49 -6.16
CA ASP A 139 -11.11 23.45 -7.25
C ASP A 139 -11.57 22.78 -8.56
N ALA A 140 -11.90 23.59 -9.56
CA ALA A 140 -12.37 23.08 -10.85
C ALA A 140 -11.30 22.23 -11.56
N LYS A 141 -10.01 22.55 -11.34
CA LYS A 141 -8.88 21.82 -11.92
C LYS A 141 -8.78 20.41 -11.32
N GLY A 142 -8.81 20.28 -9.99
CA GLY A 142 -8.81 19.02 -9.27
C GLY A 142 -9.99 18.14 -9.67
N ARG A 143 -11.20 18.71 -9.71
CA ARG A 143 -12.41 18.01 -10.21
C ARG A 143 -12.23 17.47 -11.63
N ARG A 144 -11.65 18.27 -12.53
CA ARG A 144 -11.36 17.83 -13.90
C ARG A 144 -10.38 16.67 -13.92
N ILE A 145 -9.31 16.71 -13.13
CA ILE A 145 -8.33 15.61 -13.09
C ILE A 145 -8.97 14.34 -12.51
N ARG A 146 -9.72 14.44 -11.40
CA ARG A 146 -10.45 13.30 -10.82
C ARG A 146 -11.40 12.63 -11.81
N ARG A 147 -12.09 13.44 -12.64
CA ARG A 147 -12.94 12.90 -13.72
C ARG A 147 -12.12 12.17 -14.78
N HIS A 148 -10.94 12.67 -15.16
CA HIS A 148 -10.07 11.95 -16.10
C HIS A 148 -9.55 10.64 -15.49
N LEU A 149 -9.17 10.65 -14.21
CA LEU A 149 -8.77 9.44 -13.49
C LEU A 149 -9.89 8.41 -13.46
N LEU A 150 -11.13 8.83 -13.20
CA LEU A 150 -12.29 7.93 -13.26
C LEU A 150 -12.49 7.39 -14.69
N VAL A 151 -12.56 8.26 -15.70
CA VAL A 151 -12.86 7.85 -17.08
C VAL A 151 -11.79 6.93 -17.63
N TRP A 152 -10.51 7.24 -17.43
CA TRP A 152 -9.43 6.39 -17.92
C TRP A 152 -9.21 5.18 -17.01
N GLY A 153 -9.17 5.36 -15.69
CA GLY A 153 -8.92 4.26 -14.76
C GLY A 153 -10.03 3.22 -14.74
N VAL A 154 -11.30 3.65 -14.62
CA VAL A 154 -12.44 2.71 -14.66
C VAL A 154 -12.82 2.36 -16.09
N GLY A 155 -12.85 3.34 -17.00
CA GLY A 155 -13.27 3.10 -18.39
C GLY A 155 -12.29 2.26 -19.21
N LEU A 156 -10.99 2.27 -18.89
CA LEU A 156 -10.02 1.32 -19.46
C LEU A 156 -9.83 0.10 -18.55
N GLY A 157 -9.75 0.31 -17.24
CA GLY A 157 -9.45 -0.75 -16.28
C GLY A 157 -10.55 -1.81 -16.18
N LEU A 158 -11.84 -1.44 -16.19
CA LEU A 158 -12.92 -2.44 -16.13
C LEU A 158 -12.97 -3.33 -17.37
N PRO A 159 -12.95 -2.81 -18.62
CA PRO A 159 -12.89 -3.66 -19.79
C PRO A 159 -11.65 -4.58 -19.80
N LEU A 160 -10.49 -4.07 -19.37
CA LEU A 160 -9.29 -4.89 -19.26
C LEU A 160 -9.41 -5.96 -18.18
N ALA A 161 -10.02 -5.65 -17.03
CA ALA A 161 -10.23 -6.60 -15.94
C ALA A 161 -11.17 -7.72 -16.38
N VAL A 162 -12.29 -7.36 -17.01
CA VAL A 162 -13.23 -8.34 -17.57
C VAL A 162 -12.57 -9.17 -18.67
N PHE A 163 -11.78 -8.57 -19.55
CA PHE A 163 -11.08 -9.28 -20.61
C PHE A 163 -10.08 -10.31 -20.06
N THR A 164 -9.30 -9.92 -19.06
CA THR A 164 -8.28 -10.78 -18.45
C THR A 164 -8.86 -11.87 -17.55
N GLU A 165 -10.02 -11.62 -16.92
CA GLU A 165 -10.77 -12.65 -16.17
C GLU A 165 -11.47 -13.65 -17.09
N LEU A 166 -12.05 -13.18 -18.20
CA LEU A 166 -12.73 -14.05 -19.16
C LEU A 166 -11.78 -14.79 -20.11
N SER A 167 -10.54 -14.31 -20.24
CA SER A 167 -9.54 -15.05 -20.98
C SER A 167 -9.18 -16.31 -20.22
N THR A 168 -9.37 -17.48 -20.82
CA THR A 168 -8.88 -18.77 -20.31
C THR A 168 -7.35 -18.91 -20.38
N MET A 169 -6.64 -17.77 -20.46
CA MET A 169 -5.19 -17.69 -20.55
C MET A 169 -4.68 -17.40 -19.14
N ASP A 170 -4.31 -18.45 -18.40
CA ASP A 170 -3.75 -18.33 -17.05
C ASP A 170 -2.52 -17.40 -17.00
N ASP A 171 -1.84 -17.23 -18.14
CA ASP A 171 -0.72 -16.34 -18.35
C ASP A 171 -1.04 -14.84 -18.11
N LEU A 172 -2.30 -14.42 -18.18
CA LEU A 172 -2.66 -13.00 -17.99
C LEU A 172 -2.87 -12.62 -16.53
N ALA A 173 -2.82 -13.57 -15.59
CA ALA A 173 -3.04 -13.32 -14.17
C ALA A 173 -2.07 -12.27 -13.57
N MET A 174 -0.80 -12.30 -13.96
CA MET A 174 0.19 -11.31 -13.49
C MET A 174 -0.08 -9.90 -14.04
N ILE A 175 -0.52 -9.81 -15.30
CA ILE A 175 -0.89 -8.55 -15.94
C ILE A 175 -2.16 -7.99 -15.32
N HIS A 176 -3.15 -8.84 -15.06
CA HIS A 176 -4.36 -8.45 -14.35
C HIS A 176 -4.01 -7.84 -12.99
N ARG A 177 -3.29 -8.61 -12.17
CA ARG A 177 -2.98 -8.24 -10.78
C ARG A 177 -2.12 -6.99 -10.66
N TYR A 178 -1.03 -6.89 -11.42
CA TYR A 178 -0.05 -5.83 -11.21
C TYR A 178 -0.14 -4.67 -12.22
N GLY A 179 -0.88 -4.86 -13.31
CA GLY A 179 -1.13 -3.84 -14.32
C GLY A 179 -2.56 -3.30 -14.25
N VAL A 180 -3.54 -4.17 -14.48
CA VAL A 180 -4.96 -3.77 -14.55
C VAL A 180 -5.46 -3.23 -13.21
N SER A 181 -5.13 -3.88 -12.09
CA SER A 181 -5.51 -3.39 -10.75
C SER A 181 -4.92 -2.01 -10.45
N ALA A 182 -3.70 -1.71 -10.90
CA ALA A 182 -3.09 -0.38 -10.72
C ALA A 182 -3.85 0.69 -11.51
N ILE A 183 -4.30 0.37 -12.73
CA ILE A 183 -5.15 1.25 -13.55
C ILE A 183 -6.51 1.47 -12.87
N LEU A 184 -7.14 0.40 -12.37
CA LEU A 184 -8.40 0.47 -11.62
C LEU A 184 -8.26 1.30 -10.34
N ALA A 185 -7.15 1.18 -9.62
CA ALA A 185 -6.87 1.96 -8.42
C ALA A 185 -6.87 3.48 -8.71
N LEU A 186 -6.30 3.91 -9.83
CA LEU A 186 -6.40 5.31 -10.29
C LEU A 186 -7.86 5.71 -10.55
N GLY A 187 -8.63 4.78 -11.13
CA GLY A 187 -10.08 4.91 -11.30
C GLY A 187 -10.82 5.12 -9.97
N TYR A 188 -10.49 4.31 -8.96
CA TYR A 188 -11.07 4.41 -7.61
C TYR A 188 -10.72 5.71 -6.90
N ILE A 189 -9.51 6.26 -7.09
CA ILE A 189 -9.15 7.60 -6.60
C ILE A 189 -10.07 8.66 -7.23
N GLY A 190 -10.27 8.58 -8.55
CA GLY A 190 -11.19 9.48 -9.26
C GLY A 190 -12.65 9.35 -8.79
N LEU A 191 -13.10 8.11 -8.59
CA LEU A 191 -14.44 7.80 -8.08
C LEU A 191 -14.64 8.35 -6.67
N ALA A 192 -13.72 8.03 -5.75
CA ALA A 192 -13.78 8.45 -4.36
C ALA A 192 -13.85 9.99 -4.27
N GLY A 193 -13.00 10.70 -5.02
CA GLY A 193 -13.05 12.15 -4.99
C GLY A 193 -14.32 12.75 -5.60
N LEU A 194 -14.93 12.14 -6.64
CA LEU A 194 -16.22 12.57 -7.18
C LEU A 194 -17.41 12.26 -6.26
N VAL A 195 -17.32 11.20 -5.46
CA VAL A 195 -18.29 10.90 -4.41
C VAL A 195 -18.15 11.94 -3.30
N LEU A 196 -16.92 12.20 -2.84
CA LEU A 196 -16.63 13.18 -1.80
C LEU A 196 -17.02 14.62 -2.20
N ASP A 197 -16.87 14.99 -3.48
CA ASP A 197 -17.33 16.28 -4.01
C ASP A 197 -18.85 16.49 -3.86
N ARG A 198 -19.63 15.40 -3.73
CA ARG A 198 -21.09 15.46 -3.53
C ARG A 198 -21.49 15.39 -2.06
N VAL A 199 -20.56 15.06 -1.16
CA VAL A 199 -20.84 14.99 0.28
C VAL A 199 -20.88 16.41 0.84
N ARG A 200 -22.09 16.91 1.12
CA ARG A 200 -22.28 18.25 1.70
C ARG A 200 -22.20 18.29 3.22
N ARG A 201 -22.44 17.14 3.88
CA ARG A 201 -22.38 16.99 5.33
C ARG A 201 -21.66 15.69 5.67
N PRO A 202 -20.72 15.70 6.63
CA PRO A 202 -20.03 14.48 7.03
C PRO A 202 -21.04 13.51 7.67
N GLY A 203 -21.30 12.40 6.98
CA GLY A 203 -22.08 11.28 7.49
C GLY A 203 -21.20 10.26 8.22
N PRO A 204 -21.80 9.19 8.78
CA PRO A 204 -21.07 8.19 9.56
C PRO A 204 -19.94 7.53 8.76
N MET A 205 -20.14 7.29 7.46
CA MET A 205 -19.12 6.71 6.60
C MET A 205 -17.92 7.63 6.39
N THR A 206 -18.16 8.91 6.09
CA THR A 206 -17.06 9.88 5.94
C THR A 206 -16.34 10.15 7.26
N ILE A 207 -17.07 10.16 8.38
CA ILE A 207 -16.49 10.29 9.72
C ILE A 207 -15.60 9.08 10.01
N GLY A 208 -16.10 7.85 9.83
CA GLY A 208 -15.33 6.63 10.05
C GLY A 208 -14.07 6.55 9.18
N LEU A 209 -14.17 6.91 7.90
CA LEU A 209 -13.00 6.95 6.99
C LEU A 209 -11.98 8.00 7.44
N THR A 210 -12.46 9.19 7.85
CA THR A 210 -11.58 10.25 8.38
C THR A 210 -10.90 9.81 9.67
N SER A 211 -11.64 9.19 10.59
CA SER A 211 -11.13 8.64 11.85
C SER A 211 -10.08 7.57 11.61
N LEU A 212 -10.36 6.59 10.73
CA LEU A 212 -9.40 5.54 10.38
C LEU A 212 -8.13 6.12 9.74
N GLY A 213 -8.26 7.12 8.87
CA GLY A 213 -7.13 7.81 8.26
C GLY A 213 -6.24 8.55 9.27
N GLN A 214 -6.82 9.10 10.35
CA GLN A 214 -6.05 9.75 11.42
C GLN A 214 -5.20 8.76 12.26
N VAL A 215 -5.60 7.49 12.28
CA VAL A 215 -4.90 6.40 12.99
C VAL A 215 -4.46 5.31 12.02
N ALA A 216 -4.04 5.69 10.81
CA ALA A 216 -3.79 4.76 9.72
C ALA A 216 -2.72 3.69 10.04
N LEU A 217 -1.67 4.01 10.81
CA LEU A 217 -0.65 3.04 11.19
C LEU A 217 -1.21 2.03 12.19
N THR A 218 -1.97 2.50 13.18
CA THR A 218 -2.69 1.61 14.11
C THR A 218 -3.70 0.76 13.35
N GLY A 219 -4.48 1.36 12.45
CA GLY A 219 -5.48 0.69 11.63
C GLY A 219 -4.87 -0.40 10.77
N TYR A 220 -3.72 -0.13 10.15
CA TYR A 220 -2.93 -1.12 9.41
C TYR A 220 -2.51 -2.28 10.31
N VAL A 221 -1.91 -2.02 11.47
CA VAL A 221 -1.47 -3.09 12.40
C VAL A 221 -2.67 -3.92 12.87
N ALA A 222 -3.79 -3.26 13.19
CA ALA A 222 -5.01 -3.92 13.63
C ALA A 222 -5.65 -4.76 12.51
N GLN A 223 -5.70 -4.25 11.27
CA GLN A 223 -6.18 -4.98 10.10
C GLN A 223 -5.38 -6.26 9.90
N ASN A 224 -4.05 -6.15 9.97
CA ASN A 224 -3.17 -7.30 9.80
C ASN A 224 -3.37 -8.32 10.93
N LEU A 225 -3.44 -7.88 12.19
CA LEU A 225 -3.71 -8.78 13.31
C LEU A 225 -5.06 -9.50 13.15
N LEU A 226 -6.09 -8.80 12.68
CA LEU A 226 -7.39 -9.39 12.41
C LEU A 226 -7.31 -10.42 11.29
N GLY A 227 -6.73 -10.06 10.16
CA GLY A 227 -6.67 -10.90 8.95
C GLY A 227 -5.76 -12.10 9.09
N SER A 228 -4.57 -11.95 9.67
CA SER A 228 -3.55 -13.01 9.69
C SER A 228 -3.56 -13.88 10.94
N VAL A 229 -4.14 -13.40 12.04
CA VAL A 229 -4.13 -14.13 13.32
C VAL A 229 -5.54 -14.44 13.78
N LEU A 230 -6.39 -13.43 14.00
CA LEU A 230 -7.66 -13.63 14.68
C LEU A 230 -8.70 -14.37 13.83
N ILE A 231 -8.87 -14.00 12.56
CA ILE A 231 -9.84 -14.64 11.68
C ILE A 231 -9.50 -16.13 11.46
N PRO A 232 -8.24 -16.51 11.14
CA PRO A 232 -7.83 -17.92 11.07
C PRO A 232 -7.94 -18.66 12.39
N ALA A 233 -7.44 -18.07 13.49
CA ALA A 233 -7.45 -18.72 14.80
C ALA A 233 -8.86 -19.03 15.32
N LEU A 234 -9.86 -18.26 14.87
CA LEU A 234 -11.27 -18.49 15.19
C LEU A 234 -11.98 -19.40 14.17
N GLY A 235 -11.29 -19.85 13.11
CA GLY A 235 -11.87 -20.63 12.01
C GLY A 235 -12.95 -19.87 11.23
N LEU A 236 -13.00 -18.55 11.37
CA LEU A 236 -14.09 -17.74 10.82
C LEU A 236 -14.06 -17.69 9.29
N GLU A 237 -12.88 -17.84 8.70
CA GLU A 237 -12.70 -17.94 7.25
C GLU A 237 -13.39 -19.16 6.66
N ALA A 238 -13.13 -20.35 7.23
CA ALA A 238 -13.69 -21.60 6.78
C ALA A 238 -15.20 -21.59 6.98
N LEU A 239 -15.66 -21.10 8.13
CA LEU A 239 -17.08 -20.96 8.41
C LEU A 239 -17.79 -20.05 7.41
N MET A 240 -17.20 -18.91 7.06
CA MET A 240 -17.80 -17.98 6.10
C MET A 240 -17.73 -18.50 4.66
N LEU A 241 -16.66 -19.23 4.32
CA LEU A 241 -16.53 -19.88 3.02
C LEU A 241 -17.57 -20.99 2.84
N ASP A 242 -17.78 -21.82 3.86
CA ASP A 242 -18.78 -22.90 3.84
C ASP A 242 -20.21 -22.34 3.77
N ALA A 243 -20.48 -21.26 4.50
CA ALA A 243 -21.82 -20.68 4.57
C ALA A 243 -22.19 -19.82 3.35
N PHE A 244 -21.23 -19.09 2.77
CA PHE A 244 -21.49 -18.06 1.76
C PHE A 244 -20.64 -18.18 0.49
N GLY A 245 -19.79 -19.19 0.40
CA GLY A 245 -18.89 -19.38 -0.73
C GLY A 245 -17.95 -18.18 -0.92
N PRO A 246 -17.69 -17.76 -2.17
CA PRO A 246 -16.81 -16.63 -2.47
C PRO A 246 -17.23 -15.30 -1.81
N TRP A 247 -18.52 -15.14 -1.48
CA TRP A 247 -19.04 -13.93 -0.84
C TRP A 247 -18.69 -13.85 0.65
N GLY A 248 -18.33 -14.96 1.28
CA GLY A 248 -17.92 -15.01 2.68
C GLY A 248 -16.67 -14.16 2.94
N GLY A 249 -15.66 -14.28 2.07
CA GLY A 249 -14.44 -13.46 2.15
C GLY A 249 -14.71 -11.97 1.99
N LEU A 250 -15.55 -11.59 1.02
CA LEU A 250 -15.99 -10.19 0.85
C LEU A 250 -16.72 -9.68 2.10
N GLY A 251 -17.62 -10.49 2.67
CA GLY A 251 -18.34 -10.17 3.90
C GLY A 251 -17.41 -9.93 5.07
N LEU A 252 -16.38 -10.77 5.24
CA LEU A 252 -15.35 -10.59 6.26
C LEU A 252 -14.55 -9.31 6.04
N GLY A 253 -14.13 -9.04 4.81
CA GLY A 253 -13.43 -7.79 4.48
C GLY A 253 -14.25 -6.55 4.84
N VAL A 254 -15.54 -6.53 4.49
CA VAL A 254 -16.46 -5.45 4.85
C VAL A 254 -16.63 -5.33 6.37
N ALA A 255 -16.75 -6.47 7.07
CA ALA A 255 -16.86 -6.48 8.53
C ALA A 255 -15.59 -5.93 9.21
N VAL A 256 -14.41 -6.30 8.72
CA VAL A 256 -13.13 -5.76 9.18
C VAL A 256 -13.06 -4.26 8.93
N CYS A 257 -13.42 -3.78 7.73
CA CYS A 257 -13.47 -2.34 7.44
C CYS A 257 -14.42 -1.60 8.39
N ALA A 258 -15.62 -2.13 8.62
CA ALA A 258 -16.59 -1.52 9.52
C ALA A 258 -16.09 -1.50 10.97
N LEU A 259 -15.47 -2.59 11.44
CA LEU A 259 -14.86 -2.70 12.76
C LEU A 259 -13.73 -1.68 12.93
N LEU A 260 -12.85 -1.55 11.95
CA LEU A 260 -11.74 -0.59 11.99
C LEU A 260 -12.25 0.85 11.98
N MET A 261 -13.21 1.18 11.10
CA MET A 261 -13.81 2.52 11.04
C MET A 261 -14.52 2.88 12.36
N GLY A 262 -15.33 1.97 12.90
CA GLY A 262 -16.04 2.17 14.16
C GLY A 262 -15.09 2.23 15.36
N GLY A 263 -14.12 1.31 15.42
CA GLY A 263 -13.10 1.25 16.46
C GLY A 263 -12.23 2.51 16.48
N SER A 264 -11.77 2.98 15.32
CA SER A 264 -11.02 4.24 15.19
C SER A 264 -11.85 5.44 15.63
N TYR A 265 -13.13 5.50 15.25
CA TYR A 265 -14.01 6.56 15.70
C TYR A 265 -14.17 6.58 17.23
N LEU A 266 -14.53 5.44 17.84
CA LEU A 266 -14.70 5.31 19.28
C LEU A 266 -13.40 5.60 20.05
N TRP A 267 -12.26 5.17 19.52
CA TRP A 267 -10.94 5.45 20.09
C TRP A 267 -10.66 6.95 20.13
N LEU A 268 -10.93 7.65 19.02
CA LEU A 268 -10.68 9.09 18.89
C LEU A 268 -11.62 9.95 19.74
N LEU A 269 -12.74 9.41 20.23
CA LEU A 269 -13.55 10.07 21.25
C LEU A 269 -12.81 10.20 22.59
N ARG A 270 -11.86 9.30 22.87
CA ARG A 270 -11.15 9.24 24.16
C ARG A 270 -9.69 9.65 24.09
N PHE A 271 -9.02 9.40 22.96
CA PHE A 271 -7.59 9.58 22.77
C PHE A 271 -7.30 10.33 21.46
N SER A 272 -6.32 11.23 21.44
CA SER A 272 -6.08 12.08 20.25
C SER A 272 -5.26 11.41 19.13
N HIS A 273 -4.63 10.26 19.41
CA HIS A 273 -3.77 9.53 18.46
C HIS A 273 -3.91 8.03 18.68
N GLY A 274 -3.63 7.23 17.65
CA GLY A 274 -3.58 5.78 17.77
C GLY A 274 -2.35 5.31 18.57
N PRO A 275 -2.38 4.10 19.17
CA PRO A 275 -1.27 3.54 19.93
C PRO A 275 0.04 3.46 19.15
N ALA A 276 -0.01 3.03 17.88
CA ALA A 276 1.18 2.89 17.05
C ALA A 276 1.78 4.26 16.69
N GLU A 277 0.94 5.25 16.40
CA GLU A 277 1.36 6.62 16.13
C GLU A 277 2.00 7.28 17.35
N LEU A 278 1.49 6.99 18.56
CA LEU A 278 2.10 7.44 19.81
C LEU A 278 3.49 6.81 20.01
N ALA A 279 3.63 5.51 19.77
CA ALA A 279 4.92 4.83 19.83
C ALA A 279 5.92 5.41 18.82
N GLN A 280 5.47 5.70 17.59
CA GLN A 280 6.29 6.34 16.57
C GLN A 280 6.74 7.74 17.02
N LYS A 281 5.83 8.58 17.52
CA LYS A 281 6.17 9.93 18.02
C LYS A 281 7.18 9.85 19.18
N TRP A 282 6.98 8.91 20.10
CA TRP A 282 7.91 8.67 21.19
C TRP A 282 9.29 8.26 20.68
N ALA A 283 9.37 7.33 19.73
CA ALA A 283 10.64 6.90 19.15
C ALA A 283 11.37 8.05 18.43
N LEU A 284 10.65 8.87 17.67
CA LEU A 284 11.22 10.04 16.99
C LEU A 284 11.71 11.10 17.98
N SER A 285 11.03 11.30 19.11
CA SER A 285 11.46 12.26 20.15
C SER A 285 12.80 11.92 20.82
N LYS A 286 13.29 10.69 20.63
CA LYS A 286 14.59 10.24 21.15
C LYS A 286 15.75 10.50 20.19
N ILE A 287 15.48 10.93 18.95
CA ILE A 287 16.52 11.26 17.98
C ILE A 287 16.96 12.70 18.24
N PRO A 288 18.24 12.98 18.56
CA PRO A 288 18.72 14.34 18.77
C PRO A 288 18.50 15.20 17.53
N ASP A 289 17.95 16.40 17.70
CA ASP A 289 17.85 17.37 16.62
C ASP A 289 19.24 17.64 16.03
N ARG A 290 19.38 17.50 14.71
CA ARG A 290 20.60 17.94 14.01
C ARG A 290 20.70 19.46 14.21
N PRO A 291 21.83 19.99 14.73
CA PRO A 291 22.00 21.44 14.79
C PRO A 291 21.88 21.99 13.37
N ALA A 292 20.95 22.94 13.20
CA ALA A 292 20.79 23.66 11.95
C ALA A 292 22.17 24.20 11.53
N GLN A 293 22.67 23.75 10.38
CA GLN A 293 23.87 24.32 9.78
C GLN A 293 23.62 25.84 9.64
N GLY A 294 24.48 26.60 10.31
CA GLY A 294 24.34 28.04 10.49
C GLY A 294 24.11 28.74 9.16
N LYS A 295 22.99 29.47 9.09
CA LYS A 295 22.86 30.59 8.16
C LYS A 295 24.04 31.53 8.42
N GLY A 296 24.76 31.88 7.36
CA GLY A 296 25.89 32.80 7.40
C GLY A 296 25.55 34.08 8.16
N ASN A 297 26.46 34.46 9.03
CA ASN A 297 26.45 35.72 9.76
C ASN A 297 26.41 36.91 8.78
N PRO A 298 25.38 37.78 8.79
CA PRO A 298 25.36 39.01 7.99
C PRO A 298 25.99 40.18 8.75
N GLU A 299 27.10 39.95 9.45
CA GLU A 299 27.87 41.00 10.13
C GLU A 299 29.31 41.01 9.65
N ASN A 300 29.52 41.36 8.38
CA ASN A 300 30.76 42.00 7.95
C ASN A 300 30.57 42.77 6.63
N GLU A 301 29.60 43.68 6.56
CA GLU A 301 29.63 44.76 5.57
C GLU A 301 30.25 45.99 6.23
N SER A 302 31.53 46.19 5.95
CA SER A 302 32.28 47.41 6.27
C SER A 302 31.68 48.60 5.49
N PRO A 303 31.44 49.77 6.10
CA PRO A 303 30.85 50.90 5.40
C PRO A 303 31.84 51.48 4.38
N ALA A 304 31.37 51.68 3.14
CA ALA A 304 32.12 52.30 2.06
C ALA A 304 32.62 53.70 2.44
N PRO A 305 33.85 54.11 2.03
CA PRO A 305 34.35 55.43 2.33
C PRO A 305 33.59 56.49 1.51
N ALA A 306 33.18 57.56 2.18
CA ALA A 306 32.53 58.72 1.57
C ALA A 306 33.43 59.37 0.49
N PRO A 307 32.87 59.84 -0.62
CA PRO A 307 33.64 60.55 -1.65
C PRO A 307 34.16 61.89 -1.08
N ARG A 308 35.45 62.15 -1.29
CA ARG A 308 36.07 63.46 -1.07
C ARG A 308 35.83 64.35 -2.30
N ALA A 309 35.53 65.61 -2.01
CA ALA A 309 35.37 66.79 -2.86
C ALA A 309 34.01 66.95 -3.55
#